data_AF-A0AAJ6CKQ3-F1
#
_entry.id   AF-A0AAJ6CKQ3-F1
#
_cell.length_a   1.000
_cell.length_b   1.000
_cell.length_c   1.000
_cell.angle_alpha   90.00
_cell.angle_beta   90.00
_cell.angle_gamma   90.00
#
_symmetry.space_group_name_H-M   'P 1'
#
loop_
_entity.id
_entity.type
_entity.pdbx_description
1 polymer ?
#
loop_
_entity_poly.entity_id
_entity_poly.type
_entity_poly.pdbx_seq_one_letter_code
_entity_poly.pdbx_strand_id
1 'polypeptide(L)'
;MSVPSEAEALTAFIHWVQTICVGRDIQDVNALCDGSALFEVLQGVDDVHFLPPRSSSLETLHRRVVSFCTQELHIPDKVLPVIDIKGASKERSPSKSDLLKLLRLVLVIVLKSDHNDDQVNAMQTLPLDEQIIMKQVVEDVLSDYTSSDTTPPTTKEPMGGGASREELNSLRRDVELEKQRLSDCQDQLAHAESHVDRVTTENKELLSQLSVLRQIQHERDALRDQLDEAKPMLEAYKKQERSLSKVRERAEEATDLKRSVKELEKQIAELMEQSSEAADRSASQLAVQHRSATLKSDRKYTELVEEHTQLAHEHEELKMQLEKLLEERRQDQTQMHSLLERVRTLEVDAPHDEMAPPLYLETQHQEFESLSPLEDDPMSSTDVTVMMDAVKADVTALRNNLTSKHAEAENLLRKLEKKVPKEAGKTSTKDIKNISDLLTDSFRHEDLVMQRLQRCWDHVNKVCLIVAYKQHMQQRVRSSPVLTDVERERDALRQEQRLMASAYHQLSQRLYREVIDSDNRVPEVPRVSGSGLSWIAQQRNALSGALGFTSK
;
A
#
# COMPACT_ATOMS: atom_id res chain seq x y z
N MET A 1 -47.50 -28.44 -51.58
CA MET A 1 -46.31 -28.75 -50.73
C MET A 1 -46.82 -29.01 -49.32
N SER A 2 -46.03 -29.61 -48.42
CA SER A 2 -46.47 -29.66 -47.01
C SER A 2 -46.45 -28.25 -46.42
N VAL A 3 -47.32 -27.98 -45.45
CA VAL A 3 -47.07 -26.89 -44.51
C VAL A 3 -45.97 -27.39 -43.57
N PRO A 4 -44.92 -26.61 -43.26
CA PRO A 4 -43.92 -27.01 -42.27
C PRO A 4 -44.58 -27.14 -40.89
N SER A 5 -44.17 -28.14 -40.12
CA SER A 5 -44.65 -28.34 -38.75
C SER A 5 -44.26 -27.16 -37.87
N GLU A 6 -45.10 -26.80 -36.88
CA GLU A 6 -44.75 -25.77 -35.90
C GLU A 6 -43.41 -26.04 -35.22
N ALA A 7 -43.06 -27.31 -34.99
CA ALA A 7 -41.77 -27.70 -34.42
C ALA A 7 -40.58 -27.48 -35.38
N GLU A 8 -40.79 -27.71 -36.68
CA GLU A 8 -39.76 -27.55 -37.72
C GLU A 8 -39.49 -26.06 -37.98
N ALA A 9 -40.54 -25.26 -38.11
CA ALA A 9 -40.45 -23.80 -38.21
C ALA A 9 -39.78 -23.18 -36.99
N LEU A 10 -40.11 -23.64 -35.77
CA LEU A 10 -39.50 -23.13 -34.54
C LEU A 10 -38.01 -23.50 -34.44
N THR A 11 -37.60 -24.67 -34.96
CA THR A 11 -36.20 -25.09 -34.99
C THR A 11 -35.39 -24.22 -35.95
N ALA A 12 -35.90 -23.99 -37.17
CA ALA A 12 -35.26 -23.09 -38.15
C ALA A 12 -35.13 -21.65 -37.63
N PHE A 13 -36.14 -21.14 -36.90
CA PHE A 13 -36.03 -19.85 -36.20
C PHE A 13 -34.96 -19.84 -35.10
N ILE A 14 -34.84 -20.90 -34.30
CA ILE A 14 -33.82 -21.00 -33.24
C ILE A 14 -32.41 -20.98 -33.85
N HIS A 15 -32.15 -21.76 -34.90
CA HIS A 15 -30.84 -21.77 -35.56
C HIS A 15 -30.52 -20.44 -36.27
N TRP A 16 -31.51 -19.77 -36.86
CA TRP A 16 -31.34 -18.42 -37.43
C TRP A 16 -30.93 -17.39 -36.37
N VAL A 17 -31.64 -17.34 -35.23
CA VAL A 17 -31.26 -16.46 -34.11
C VAL A 17 -29.87 -16.84 -33.56
N GLN A 18 -29.51 -18.12 -33.53
CA GLN A 18 -28.19 -18.59 -33.12
C GLN A 18 -27.05 -18.15 -34.07
N THR A 19 -27.29 -18.09 -35.39
CA THR A 19 -26.30 -17.57 -36.35
C THR A 19 -26.03 -16.06 -36.18
N ILE A 20 -26.98 -15.31 -35.64
CA ILE A 20 -26.85 -13.86 -35.39
C ILE A 20 -26.25 -13.59 -33.99
N CYS A 21 -26.79 -14.25 -32.96
CA CYS A 21 -26.38 -14.09 -31.57
C CYS A 21 -25.13 -14.92 -31.22
N VAL A 22 -24.00 -14.66 -31.92
CA VAL A 22 -22.73 -15.40 -31.80
C VAL A 22 -22.18 -15.45 -30.35
N GLY A 23 -22.61 -14.54 -29.47
CA GLY A 23 -22.24 -14.52 -28.05
C GLY A 23 -23.14 -15.33 -27.11
N ARG A 24 -24.16 -16.04 -27.61
CA ARG A 24 -25.14 -16.78 -26.80
C ARG A 24 -25.25 -18.24 -27.25
N ASP A 25 -25.69 -19.10 -26.33
CA ASP A 25 -26.00 -20.51 -26.58
C ASP A 25 -27.53 -20.70 -26.51
N ILE A 26 -28.16 -20.92 -27.66
CA ILE A 26 -29.61 -20.85 -27.89
C ILE A 26 -30.05 -22.19 -28.51
N GLN A 27 -30.02 -23.26 -27.71
CA GLN A 27 -30.36 -24.62 -28.16
C GLN A 27 -31.84 -25.01 -28.00
N ASP A 28 -32.63 -24.18 -27.31
CA ASP A 28 -34.02 -24.52 -26.95
C ASP A 28 -34.91 -23.26 -26.83
N VAL A 29 -36.22 -23.47 -26.95
CA VAL A 29 -37.30 -22.49 -26.80
C VAL A 29 -37.15 -21.64 -25.54
N ASN A 30 -36.69 -22.23 -24.43
CA ASN A 30 -36.48 -21.54 -23.16
C ASN A 30 -35.42 -20.43 -23.23
N ALA A 31 -34.44 -20.51 -24.14
CA ALA A 31 -33.43 -19.47 -24.33
C ALA A 31 -33.98 -18.21 -25.02
N LEU A 32 -35.09 -18.32 -25.76
CA LEU A 32 -35.79 -17.17 -26.38
C LEU A 32 -36.79 -16.51 -25.42
N CYS A 33 -37.20 -17.18 -24.33
CA CYS A 33 -38.30 -16.75 -23.46
C CYS A 33 -38.02 -15.47 -22.66
N ASP A 34 -36.75 -15.07 -22.50
CA ASP A 34 -36.41 -13.80 -21.85
C ASP A 34 -36.41 -12.60 -22.81
N GLY A 35 -36.55 -12.84 -24.11
CA GLY A 35 -36.58 -11.83 -25.17
C GLY A 35 -35.22 -11.17 -25.46
N SER A 36 -34.14 -11.51 -24.75
CA SER A 36 -32.85 -10.82 -24.89
C SER A 36 -32.19 -11.07 -26.24
N ALA A 37 -32.23 -12.32 -26.73
CA ALA A 37 -31.70 -12.67 -28.06
C ALA A 37 -32.49 -11.98 -29.19
N LEU A 38 -33.81 -11.85 -29.02
CA LEU A 38 -34.66 -11.18 -30.01
C LEU A 38 -34.48 -9.65 -30.00
N PHE A 39 -34.14 -9.05 -28.86
CA PHE A 39 -33.65 -7.66 -28.83
C PHE A 39 -32.30 -7.51 -29.54
N GLU A 40 -31.40 -8.47 -29.42
CA GLU A 40 -30.08 -8.46 -30.08
C GLU A 40 -30.21 -8.59 -31.61
N VAL A 41 -31.09 -9.46 -32.10
CA VAL A 41 -31.48 -9.56 -33.52
C VAL A 41 -32.05 -8.24 -34.04
N LEU A 42 -33.01 -7.65 -33.33
CA LEU A 42 -33.64 -6.37 -33.73
C LEU A 42 -32.71 -5.16 -33.59
N GLN A 43 -31.72 -5.20 -32.69
CA GLN A 43 -30.68 -4.16 -32.59
C GLN A 43 -29.78 -4.15 -33.83
N GLY A 44 -29.64 -5.28 -34.54
CA GLY A 44 -28.99 -5.33 -35.86
C GLY A 44 -29.82 -4.73 -37.00
N VAL A 45 -31.07 -4.32 -36.75
CA VAL A 45 -31.98 -3.68 -37.70
C VAL A 45 -32.14 -2.18 -37.40
N ASP A 46 -32.40 -1.86 -36.14
CA ASP A 46 -32.50 -0.48 -35.63
C ASP A 46 -31.97 -0.44 -34.18
N ASP A 47 -30.77 0.13 -34.01
CA ASP A 47 -30.10 0.22 -32.73
C ASP A 47 -30.67 1.31 -31.81
N VAL A 48 -31.41 2.27 -32.36
CA VAL A 48 -32.05 3.37 -31.63
C VAL A 48 -33.35 2.88 -30.98
N HIS A 49 -34.21 2.19 -31.74
CA HIS A 49 -35.52 1.74 -31.27
C HIS A 49 -35.42 0.47 -30.39
N PHE A 50 -34.54 -0.48 -30.71
CA PHE A 50 -34.49 -1.78 -30.03
C PHE A 50 -33.46 -1.92 -28.91
N LEU A 51 -32.74 -0.84 -28.58
CA LEU A 51 -31.85 -0.66 -27.42
C LEU A 51 -32.28 -1.50 -26.18
N PRO A 52 -31.51 -2.55 -25.79
CA PRO A 52 -31.99 -3.57 -24.85
C PRO A 52 -32.30 -3.01 -23.45
N PRO A 53 -33.49 -3.28 -22.88
CA PRO A 53 -33.88 -2.74 -21.58
C PRO A 53 -33.16 -3.45 -20.43
N ARG A 54 -32.98 -2.75 -19.29
CA ARG A 54 -32.32 -3.28 -18.07
C ARG A 54 -32.97 -4.56 -17.51
N SER A 55 -34.22 -4.82 -17.86
CA SER A 55 -34.93 -6.07 -17.64
C SER A 55 -35.65 -6.44 -18.93
N SER A 56 -35.04 -7.30 -19.73
CA SER A 56 -35.68 -7.91 -20.89
C SER A 56 -36.81 -8.84 -20.45
N SER A 57 -37.92 -8.78 -21.18
CA SER A 57 -39.04 -9.71 -21.04
C SER A 57 -39.79 -9.79 -22.37
N LEU A 58 -40.45 -10.92 -22.62
CA LEU A 58 -41.20 -11.15 -23.85
C LEU A 58 -42.39 -10.17 -24.01
N GLU A 59 -42.96 -9.68 -22.90
CA GLU A 59 -43.99 -8.63 -22.92
C GLU A 59 -43.43 -7.27 -23.33
N THR A 60 -42.23 -6.90 -22.83
CA THR A 60 -41.53 -5.66 -23.20
C THR A 60 -41.12 -5.68 -24.68
N LEU A 61 -40.66 -6.83 -25.16
CA LEU A 61 -40.34 -7.06 -26.57
C LEU A 61 -41.57 -6.91 -27.46
N HIS A 62 -42.63 -7.67 -27.20
CA HIS A 62 -43.88 -7.61 -27.96
C HIS A 62 -44.46 -6.19 -28.03
N ARG A 63 -44.45 -5.45 -26.91
CA ARG A 63 -44.93 -4.06 -26.85
C ARG A 63 -44.14 -3.15 -27.79
N ARG A 64 -42.81 -3.29 -27.87
CA ARG A 64 -41.97 -2.52 -28.81
C ARG A 64 -42.14 -2.97 -30.26
N VAL A 65 -42.22 -4.27 -30.51
CA VAL A 65 -42.47 -4.86 -31.84
C VAL A 65 -43.79 -4.32 -32.42
N VAL A 66 -44.87 -4.32 -31.64
CA VAL A 66 -46.17 -3.73 -32.03
C VAL A 66 -46.08 -2.22 -32.23
N SER A 67 -45.34 -1.49 -31.38
CA SER A 67 -45.09 -0.06 -31.57
C SER A 67 -44.43 0.23 -32.92
N PHE A 68 -43.33 -0.47 -33.23
CA PHE A 68 -42.60 -0.31 -34.49
C PHE A 68 -43.44 -0.68 -35.71
N CYS A 69 -44.17 -1.80 -35.64
CA CYS A 69 -45.05 -2.23 -36.74
C CYS A 69 -46.16 -1.21 -37.03
N THR A 70 -46.70 -0.54 -36.00
CA THR A 70 -47.80 0.44 -36.17
C THR A 70 -47.32 1.87 -36.48
N GLN A 71 -46.14 2.26 -35.99
CA GLN A 71 -45.61 3.63 -36.10
C GLN A 71 -44.66 3.80 -37.29
N GLU A 72 -43.68 2.90 -37.44
CA GLU A 72 -42.67 2.99 -38.51
C GLU A 72 -43.14 2.24 -39.77
N LEU A 73 -43.58 0.99 -39.61
CA LEU A 73 -44.03 0.16 -40.75
C LEU A 73 -45.48 0.42 -41.19
N HIS A 74 -46.21 1.29 -40.48
CA HIS A 74 -47.59 1.70 -40.78
C HIS A 74 -48.60 0.53 -40.93
N ILE A 75 -48.31 -0.63 -40.35
CA ILE A 75 -49.16 -1.83 -40.39
C ILE A 75 -50.40 -1.58 -39.52
N PRO A 76 -51.64 -1.71 -40.05
CA PRO A 76 -52.83 -1.46 -39.25
C PRO A 76 -52.96 -2.48 -38.11
N ASP A 77 -53.22 -1.99 -36.90
CA ASP A 77 -53.40 -2.77 -35.66
C ASP A 77 -54.39 -3.95 -35.80
N LYS A 78 -55.37 -3.82 -36.70
CA LYS A 78 -56.36 -4.86 -37.05
C LYS A 78 -55.79 -6.08 -37.81
N VAL A 79 -54.55 -6.00 -38.32
CA VAL A 79 -53.85 -7.05 -39.09
C VAL A 79 -52.73 -7.69 -38.25
N LEU A 80 -52.47 -7.17 -37.04
CA LEU A 80 -51.50 -7.77 -36.13
C LEU A 80 -52.11 -9.00 -35.42
N PRO A 81 -51.37 -10.12 -35.32
CA PRO A 81 -51.87 -11.32 -34.67
C PRO A 81 -52.02 -11.10 -33.16
N VAL A 82 -53.11 -11.59 -32.58
CA VAL A 82 -53.28 -11.59 -31.12
C VAL A 82 -52.37 -12.67 -30.52
N ILE A 83 -51.41 -12.23 -29.69
CA ILE A 83 -50.44 -13.09 -28.98
C ILE A 83 -50.65 -12.93 -27.48
N ASP A 84 -50.96 -14.02 -26.77
CA ASP A 84 -51.01 -13.98 -25.30
C ASP A 84 -49.67 -14.37 -24.68
N ILE A 85 -49.00 -13.37 -24.11
CA ILE A 85 -47.66 -13.46 -23.51
C ILE A 85 -47.75 -13.27 -21.97
N LYS A 86 -48.97 -13.12 -21.41
CA LYS A 86 -49.21 -12.73 -20.01
C LYS A 86 -48.89 -13.86 -19.02
N GLY A 87 -47.59 -14.02 -18.76
CA GLY A 87 -47.04 -15.06 -17.89
C GLY A 87 -45.82 -15.79 -18.47
N ALA A 88 -45.30 -15.40 -19.64
CA ALA A 88 -44.03 -15.90 -20.16
C ALA A 88 -42.86 -15.35 -19.32
N SER A 89 -42.04 -16.24 -18.76
CA SER A 89 -40.88 -15.90 -17.93
C SER A 89 -39.80 -17.00 -18.01
N LYS A 90 -38.66 -16.80 -17.33
CA LYS A 90 -37.63 -17.85 -17.19
C LYS A 90 -38.10 -19.11 -16.45
N GLU A 91 -39.26 -19.07 -15.82
CA GLU A 91 -39.87 -20.20 -15.08
C GLU A 91 -41.10 -20.79 -15.81
N ARG A 92 -41.59 -20.13 -16.88
CA ARG A 92 -42.77 -20.56 -17.64
C ARG A 92 -42.65 -20.17 -19.10
N SER A 93 -42.43 -21.17 -19.96
CA SER A 93 -42.43 -21.01 -21.42
C SER A 93 -43.82 -20.55 -21.95
N PRO A 94 -43.88 -19.68 -22.97
CA PRO A 94 -45.11 -19.38 -23.70
C PRO A 94 -45.60 -20.60 -24.50
N SER A 95 -46.78 -20.49 -25.13
CA SER A 95 -47.22 -21.48 -26.11
C SER A 95 -46.33 -21.43 -27.36
N LYS A 96 -46.10 -22.58 -28.00
CA LYS A 96 -45.23 -22.65 -29.20
C LYS A 96 -45.80 -21.84 -30.37
N SER A 97 -47.12 -21.86 -30.59
CA SER A 97 -47.74 -21.07 -31.66
C SER A 97 -47.70 -19.57 -31.36
N ASP A 98 -47.80 -19.15 -30.09
CA ASP A 98 -47.71 -17.74 -29.71
C ASP A 98 -46.28 -17.19 -29.83
N LEU A 99 -45.26 -17.99 -29.50
CA LEU A 99 -43.87 -17.63 -29.79
C LEU A 99 -43.61 -17.57 -31.30
N LEU A 100 -44.18 -18.48 -32.10
CA LEU A 100 -44.06 -18.44 -33.57
C LEU A 100 -44.70 -17.20 -34.19
N LYS A 101 -45.86 -16.74 -33.69
CA LYS A 101 -46.44 -15.45 -34.11
C LYS A 101 -45.50 -14.28 -33.82
N LEU A 102 -44.84 -14.29 -32.66
CA LEU A 102 -43.90 -13.24 -32.26
C LEU A 102 -42.63 -13.27 -33.12
N LEU A 103 -42.09 -14.46 -33.41
CA LEU A 103 -40.95 -14.64 -34.30
C LEU A 103 -41.28 -14.22 -35.75
N ARG A 104 -42.49 -14.50 -36.23
CA ARG A 104 -42.99 -13.98 -37.52
C ARG A 104 -43.07 -12.45 -37.53
N LEU A 105 -43.52 -11.79 -36.44
CA LEU A 105 -43.49 -10.31 -36.35
C LEU A 105 -42.06 -9.75 -36.30
N VAL A 106 -41.12 -10.40 -35.61
CA VAL A 106 -39.69 -10.03 -35.66
C VAL A 106 -39.16 -10.14 -37.10
N LEU A 107 -39.55 -11.20 -37.83
CA LEU A 107 -39.19 -11.39 -39.23
C LEU A 107 -39.83 -10.35 -40.16
N VAL A 108 -41.07 -9.89 -39.91
CA VAL A 108 -41.68 -8.74 -40.63
C VAL A 108 -40.79 -7.50 -40.50
N ILE A 109 -40.33 -7.19 -39.29
CA ILE A 109 -39.48 -6.02 -39.03
C ILE A 109 -38.14 -6.15 -39.77
N VAL A 110 -37.50 -7.31 -39.68
CA VAL A 110 -36.27 -7.63 -40.43
C VAL A 110 -36.48 -7.42 -41.93
N LEU A 111 -37.47 -8.07 -42.54
CA LEU A 111 -37.72 -8.05 -44.00
C LEU A 111 -38.16 -6.69 -44.54
N LYS A 112 -38.73 -5.81 -43.70
CA LYS A 112 -39.20 -4.47 -44.08
C LYS A 112 -38.17 -3.37 -43.81
N SER A 113 -37.04 -3.69 -43.19
CA SER A 113 -35.98 -2.73 -42.87
C SER A 113 -34.92 -2.61 -43.98
N ASP A 114 -34.27 -1.45 -44.06
CA ASP A 114 -33.17 -1.22 -45.02
C ASP A 114 -31.89 -1.99 -44.64
N HIS A 115 -31.70 -2.31 -43.35
CA HIS A 115 -30.50 -2.99 -42.82
C HIS A 115 -30.70 -4.51 -42.69
N ASN A 116 -31.27 -5.16 -43.72
CA ASN A 116 -31.62 -6.58 -43.67
C ASN A 116 -30.55 -7.54 -44.21
N ASP A 117 -29.48 -7.05 -44.87
CA ASP A 117 -28.46 -7.88 -45.53
C ASP A 117 -27.87 -8.97 -44.62
N ASP A 118 -27.38 -8.62 -43.42
CA ASP A 118 -26.78 -9.58 -42.48
C ASP A 118 -27.81 -10.62 -41.98
N GLN A 119 -29.07 -10.21 -41.83
CA GLN A 119 -30.18 -11.07 -41.41
C GLN A 119 -30.56 -12.08 -42.50
N VAL A 120 -30.52 -11.65 -43.76
CA VAL A 120 -30.74 -12.48 -44.95
C VAL A 120 -29.55 -13.41 -45.20
N ASN A 121 -28.32 -12.94 -45.00
CA ASN A 121 -27.11 -13.77 -45.04
C ASN A 121 -27.13 -14.85 -43.93
N ALA A 122 -27.63 -14.54 -42.74
CA ALA A 122 -27.87 -15.53 -41.68
C ALA A 122 -28.89 -16.61 -42.12
N MET A 123 -30.00 -16.23 -42.77
CA MET A 123 -30.95 -17.21 -43.33
C MET A 123 -30.32 -18.08 -44.43
N GLN A 124 -29.44 -17.51 -45.27
CA GLN A 124 -28.77 -18.23 -46.37
C GLN A 124 -27.61 -19.15 -45.91
N THR A 125 -27.18 -19.08 -44.65
CA THR A 125 -26.10 -19.92 -44.09
C THR A 125 -26.60 -21.12 -43.27
N LEU A 126 -27.92 -21.26 -43.11
CA LEU A 126 -28.58 -22.41 -42.47
C LEU A 126 -28.43 -23.72 -43.27
N PRO A 127 -28.68 -24.90 -42.67
CA PRO A 127 -28.85 -26.15 -43.40
C PRO A 127 -29.95 -26.06 -44.47
N LEU A 128 -29.78 -26.74 -45.61
CA LEU A 128 -30.68 -26.63 -46.77
C LEU A 128 -32.16 -26.88 -46.45
N ASP A 129 -32.46 -27.86 -45.61
CA ASP A 129 -33.83 -28.19 -45.21
C ASP A 129 -34.48 -27.03 -44.41
N GLU A 130 -33.68 -26.35 -43.57
CA GLU A 130 -34.10 -25.17 -42.80
C GLU A 130 -34.19 -23.91 -43.68
N GLN A 131 -33.34 -23.77 -44.70
CA GLN A 131 -33.48 -22.70 -45.71
C GLN A 131 -34.83 -22.81 -46.45
N ILE A 132 -35.26 -24.03 -46.80
CA ILE A 132 -36.54 -24.27 -47.47
C ILE A 132 -37.71 -23.89 -46.55
N ILE A 133 -37.66 -24.29 -45.27
CA ILE A 133 -38.65 -23.91 -44.25
C ILE A 133 -38.70 -22.39 -44.07
N MET A 134 -37.54 -21.76 -43.89
CA MET A 134 -37.45 -20.30 -43.67
C MET A 134 -37.95 -19.52 -44.89
N LYS A 135 -37.59 -19.94 -46.11
CA LYS A 135 -38.12 -19.36 -47.35
C LYS A 135 -39.66 -19.42 -47.40
N GLN A 136 -40.26 -20.56 -47.04
CA GLN A 136 -41.71 -20.69 -47.04
C GLN A 136 -42.35 -19.80 -45.96
N VAL A 137 -41.72 -19.63 -44.79
CA VAL A 137 -42.19 -18.69 -43.76
C VAL A 137 -42.04 -17.22 -44.21
N VAL A 138 -40.99 -16.86 -44.95
CA VAL A 138 -40.85 -15.54 -45.58
C VAL A 138 -41.93 -15.30 -46.64
N GLU A 139 -42.25 -16.29 -47.48
CA GLU A 139 -43.30 -16.19 -48.49
C GLU A 139 -44.71 -16.07 -47.88
N ASP A 140 -45.03 -16.87 -46.84
CA ASP A 140 -46.24 -16.71 -46.02
C ASP A 140 -46.35 -15.25 -45.51
N VAL A 141 -45.32 -14.79 -44.79
CA VAL A 141 -45.30 -13.50 -44.09
C VAL A 141 -45.39 -12.32 -45.06
N LEU A 142 -44.75 -12.37 -46.23
CA LEU A 142 -44.90 -11.32 -47.22
C LEU A 142 -46.34 -11.25 -47.76
N SER A 143 -47.00 -12.39 -47.99
CA SER A 143 -48.38 -12.42 -48.53
C SER A 143 -49.40 -11.78 -47.59
N ASP A 144 -49.24 -11.96 -46.27
CA ASP A 144 -50.09 -11.37 -45.23
C ASP A 144 -49.95 -9.83 -45.14
N TYR A 145 -48.79 -9.27 -45.49
CA TYR A 145 -48.43 -7.86 -45.22
C TYR A 145 -48.07 -7.01 -46.47
N THR A 146 -48.46 -7.43 -47.68
CA THR A 146 -48.34 -6.59 -48.91
C THR A 146 -49.63 -6.39 -49.70
N SER A 147 -50.77 -6.90 -49.21
CA SER A 147 -51.99 -7.05 -50.01
C SER A 147 -52.97 -5.85 -49.94
N SER A 148 -52.57 -4.66 -50.41
CA SER A 148 -53.52 -3.56 -50.69
C SER A 148 -53.04 -2.58 -51.76
N ASP A 149 -53.69 -2.57 -52.93
CA ASP A 149 -53.60 -1.47 -53.91
C ASP A 149 -54.94 -1.31 -54.67
N THR A 150 -55.01 -0.34 -55.57
CA THR A 150 -56.18 0.49 -55.87
C THR A 150 -56.89 0.15 -57.19
N THR A 151 -58.21 0.36 -57.25
CA THR A 151 -59.02 0.24 -58.48
C THR A 151 -60.05 1.37 -58.61
N PRO A 152 -59.90 2.30 -59.57
CA PRO A 152 -60.94 3.29 -59.90
C PRO A 152 -62.04 2.73 -60.83
N PRO A 153 -63.32 3.13 -60.70
CA PRO A 153 -64.41 2.65 -61.55
C PRO A 153 -64.50 3.40 -62.90
N THR A 154 -64.93 2.71 -63.95
CA THR A 154 -65.10 3.28 -65.30
C THR A 154 -66.53 3.77 -65.56
N THR A 155 -66.70 5.07 -65.83
CA THR A 155 -67.98 5.68 -66.24
C THR A 155 -68.24 5.51 -67.75
N LYS A 156 -69.51 5.40 -68.16
CA LYS A 156 -69.95 5.39 -69.57
C LYS A 156 -70.96 6.51 -69.82
N GLU A 157 -70.86 7.18 -70.96
CA GLU A 157 -71.93 8.08 -71.49
C GLU A 157 -72.99 7.29 -72.28
N PRO A 158 -74.14 7.93 -72.61
CA PRO A 158 -74.27 8.44 -73.99
C PRO A 158 -75.12 9.73 -74.20
N MET A 159 -74.63 10.62 -75.08
CA MET A 159 -75.35 11.39 -76.15
C MET A 159 -76.79 11.92 -75.90
N GLY A 160 -77.00 13.26 -75.96
CA GLY A 160 -78.29 13.91 -75.66
C GLY A 160 -78.90 14.94 -76.65
N GLY A 161 -78.12 15.61 -77.51
CA GLY A 161 -78.61 16.36 -78.70
C GLY A 161 -79.45 17.64 -78.54
N GLY A 162 -80.32 17.78 -77.53
CA GLY A 162 -81.11 19.00 -77.28
C GLY A 162 -80.36 20.12 -76.54
N ALA A 163 -79.05 19.96 -76.37
CA ALA A 163 -78.51 19.98 -75.02
C ALA A 163 -77.65 21.20 -74.68
N SER A 164 -77.12 21.94 -75.66
CA SER A 164 -76.02 22.92 -75.42
C SER A 164 -76.33 24.12 -74.52
N ARG A 165 -77.59 24.37 -74.14
CA ARG A 165 -77.95 25.33 -73.07
C ARG A 165 -78.02 24.67 -71.69
N GLU A 166 -78.42 23.42 -71.61
CA GLU A 166 -78.51 22.66 -70.36
C GLU A 166 -77.15 22.04 -70.00
N GLU A 167 -76.36 21.63 -71.00
CA GLU A 167 -74.91 21.35 -70.91
C GLU A 167 -74.15 22.59 -70.44
N LEU A 168 -74.41 23.79 -70.99
CA LEU A 168 -73.80 25.02 -70.47
C LEU A 168 -74.16 25.31 -69.01
N ASN A 169 -75.34 24.86 -68.55
CA ASN A 169 -75.78 24.99 -67.16
C ASN A 169 -75.27 23.86 -66.26
N SER A 170 -75.00 22.65 -66.78
CA SER A 170 -74.27 21.61 -66.04
C SER A 170 -72.81 21.99 -65.92
N LEU A 171 -72.11 22.26 -67.03
CA LEU A 171 -70.72 22.70 -67.06
C LEU A 171 -70.47 23.91 -66.15
N ARG A 172 -71.42 24.85 -66.01
CA ARG A 172 -71.34 25.94 -65.02
C ARG A 172 -71.43 25.46 -63.57
N ARG A 173 -72.33 24.54 -63.24
CA ARG A 173 -72.42 23.92 -61.90
C ARG A 173 -71.18 23.05 -61.62
N ASP A 174 -70.72 22.30 -62.61
CA ASP A 174 -69.57 21.41 -62.50
C ASP A 174 -68.28 22.23 -62.30
N VAL A 175 -68.10 23.35 -63.02
CA VAL A 175 -67.03 24.31 -62.77
C VAL A 175 -67.13 24.96 -61.38
N GLU A 176 -68.33 25.25 -60.87
CA GLU A 176 -68.48 25.79 -59.50
C GLU A 176 -68.22 24.72 -58.42
N LEU A 177 -68.55 23.45 -58.68
CA LEU A 177 -68.20 22.31 -57.81
C LEU A 177 -66.69 22.03 -57.83
N GLU A 178 -66.03 22.09 -58.99
CA GLU A 178 -64.57 21.93 -59.08
C GLU A 178 -63.81 23.12 -58.48
N LYS A 179 -64.33 24.35 -58.57
CA LYS A 179 -63.81 25.48 -57.79
C LYS A 179 -63.94 25.25 -56.28
N GLN A 180 -65.08 24.75 -55.81
CA GLN A 180 -65.27 24.44 -54.39
C GLN A 180 -64.28 23.35 -53.95
N ARG A 181 -64.17 22.25 -54.70
CA ARG A 181 -63.17 21.20 -54.46
C ARG A 181 -61.74 21.74 -54.45
N LEU A 182 -61.39 22.63 -55.38
CA LEU A 182 -60.08 23.26 -55.43
C LEU A 182 -59.82 24.15 -54.21
N SER A 183 -60.83 24.90 -53.74
CA SER A 183 -60.77 25.67 -52.49
C SER A 183 -60.59 24.75 -51.28
N ASP A 184 -61.42 23.70 -51.17
CA ASP A 184 -61.36 22.73 -50.08
C ASP A 184 -59.99 22.02 -50.04
N CYS A 185 -59.39 21.72 -51.20
CA CYS A 185 -58.04 21.18 -51.32
C CYS A 185 -56.95 22.21 -51.00
N GLN A 186 -57.14 23.49 -51.34
CA GLN A 186 -56.20 24.56 -51.02
C GLN A 186 -56.17 24.85 -49.51
N ASP A 187 -57.33 24.85 -48.85
CA ASP A 187 -57.44 24.99 -47.39
C ASP A 187 -56.83 23.76 -46.66
N GLN A 188 -57.02 22.55 -47.18
CA GLN A 188 -56.34 21.34 -46.69
C GLN A 188 -54.82 21.42 -46.86
N LEU A 189 -54.33 21.91 -47.99
CA LEU A 189 -52.89 22.10 -48.22
C LEU A 189 -52.30 23.12 -47.23
N ALA A 190 -52.93 24.28 -47.06
CA ALA A 190 -52.49 25.30 -46.11
C ALA A 190 -52.49 24.78 -44.64
N HIS A 191 -53.46 23.93 -44.28
CA HIS A 191 -53.46 23.25 -42.98
C HIS A 191 -52.30 22.25 -42.86
N ALA A 192 -52.02 21.47 -43.91
CA ALA A 192 -50.91 20.51 -43.93
C ALA A 192 -49.55 21.22 -43.81
N GLU A 193 -49.34 22.30 -44.56
CA GLU A 193 -48.16 23.17 -44.48
C GLU A 193 -47.98 23.75 -43.05
N SER A 194 -49.05 24.30 -42.45
CA SER A 194 -49.01 24.82 -41.07
C SER A 194 -48.78 23.73 -40.00
N HIS A 195 -49.07 22.47 -40.30
CA HIS A 195 -48.73 21.34 -39.42
C HIS A 195 -47.26 20.93 -39.58
N VAL A 196 -46.75 20.85 -40.81
CA VAL A 196 -45.33 20.59 -41.10
C VAL A 196 -44.45 21.68 -40.47
N ASP A 197 -44.82 22.95 -40.57
CA ASP A 197 -44.09 24.05 -39.92
C ASP A 197 -43.99 23.85 -38.41
N ARG A 198 -45.10 23.52 -37.72
CA ARG A 198 -45.08 23.21 -36.28
C ARG A 198 -44.15 22.04 -35.97
N VAL A 199 -44.32 20.90 -36.64
CA VAL A 199 -43.52 19.69 -36.41
C VAL A 199 -42.03 19.94 -36.69
N THR A 200 -41.68 20.78 -37.68
CA THR A 200 -40.26 21.14 -37.88
C THR A 200 -39.73 22.14 -36.84
N THR A 201 -40.56 22.99 -36.24
CA THR A 201 -40.13 23.80 -35.08
C THR A 201 -39.97 22.97 -33.82
N GLU A 202 -40.89 22.06 -33.53
CA GLU A 202 -40.83 21.14 -32.39
C GLU A 202 -39.62 20.21 -32.49
N ASN A 203 -39.35 19.64 -33.67
CA ASN A 203 -38.14 18.84 -33.90
C ASN A 203 -36.83 19.65 -33.73
N LYS A 204 -36.79 20.93 -34.14
CA LYS A 204 -35.62 21.80 -33.90
C LYS A 204 -35.43 22.05 -32.40
N GLU A 205 -36.51 22.25 -31.65
CA GLU A 205 -36.43 22.41 -30.19
C GLU A 205 -35.95 21.11 -29.51
N LEU A 206 -36.55 19.97 -29.84
CA LEU A 206 -36.15 18.66 -29.30
C LEU A 206 -34.68 18.32 -29.61
N LEU A 207 -34.20 18.61 -30.82
CA LEU A 207 -32.78 18.47 -31.17
C LEU A 207 -31.88 19.39 -30.33
N SER A 208 -32.32 20.61 -30.02
CA SER A 208 -31.59 21.51 -29.11
C SER A 208 -31.55 20.96 -27.68
N GLN A 209 -32.68 20.46 -27.16
CA GLN A 209 -32.76 19.84 -25.83
C GLN A 209 -31.88 18.58 -25.75
N LEU A 210 -31.86 17.73 -26.78
CA LEU A 210 -30.97 16.57 -26.87
C LEU A 210 -29.48 16.95 -26.85
N SER A 211 -29.10 18.08 -27.45
CA SER A 211 -27.71 18.58 -27.40
C SER A 211 -27.31 18.99 -25.97
N VAL A 212 -28.21 19.65 -25.23
CA VAL A 212 -27.99 20.03 -23.83
C VAL A 212 -27.91 18.80 -22.93
N LEU A 213 -28.77 17.79 -23.14
CA LEU A 213 -28.73 16.54 -22.39
C LEU A 213 -27.44 15.75 -22.64
N ARG A 214 -26.91 15.75 -23.87
CA ARG A 214 -25.59 15.17 -24.20
C ARG A 214 -24.45 15.91 -23.50
N GLN A 215 -24.49 17.24 -23.47
CA GLN A 215 -23.50 18.04 -22.73
C GLN A 215 -23.51 17.72 -21.22
N ILE A 216 -24.69 17.66 -20.60
CA ILE A 216 -24.86 17.27 -19.18
C ILE A 216 -24.35 15.84 -18.93
N GLN A 217 -24.55 14.92 -19.90
CA GLN A 217 -23.98 13.57 -19.81
C GLN A 217 -22.45 13.59 -19.84
N HIS A 218 -21.81 14.34 -20.74
CA HIS A 218 -20.36 14.47 -20.78
C HIS A 218 -19.79 15.10 -19.50
N GLU A 219 -20.45 16.11 -18.93
CA GLU A 219 -20.08 16.73 -17.65
C GLU A 219 -20.21 15.74 -16.48
N ARG A 220 -21.30 14.96 -16.42
CA ARG A 220 -21.50 13.88 -15.44
C ARG A 220 -20.36 12.85 -15.52
N ASP A 221 -20.00 12.44 -16.72
CA ASP A 221 -18.99 11.39 -16.92
C ASP A 221 -17.57 11.92 -16.62
N ALA A 222 -17.25 13.17 -16.98
CA ALA A 222 -16.01 13.81 -16.54
C ALA A 222 -15.91 13.99 -15.01
N LEU A 223 -17.01 14.33 -14.32
CA LEU A 223 -17.07 14.39 -12.85
C LEU A 223 -16.95 12.99 -12.22
N ARG A 224 -17.42 11.94 -12.89
CA ARG A 224 -17.24 10.55 -12.46
C ARG A 224 -15.78 10.13 -12.57
N ASP A 225 -15.10 10.44 -13.67
CA ASP A 225 -13.69 10.11 -13.85
C ASP A 225 -12.81 10.80 -12.79
N GLN A 226 -13.08 12.07 -12.49
CA GLN A 226 -12.44 12.80 -11.37
C GLN A 226 -12.70 12.16 -10.00
N LEU A 227 -13.91 11.64 -9.77
CA LEU A 227 -14.26 10.92 -8.54
C LEU A 227 -13.56 9.55 -8.47
N ASP A 228 -13.43 8.85 -9.58
CA ASP A 228 -12.72 7.57 -9.67
C ASP A 228 -11.19 7.75 -9.52
N GLU A 229 -10.61 8.86 -9.98
CA GLU A 229 -9.21 9.25 -9.67
C GLU A 229 -9.01 9.69 -8.21
N ALA A 230 -9.99 10.37 -7.60
CA ALA A 230 -9.90 10.82 -6.20
C ALA A 230 -9.98 9.67 -5.17
N LYS A 231 -10.62 8.55 -5.51
CA LYS A 231 -10.76 7.37 -4.63
C LYS A 231 -9.42 6.78 -4.13
N PRO A 232 -8.46 6.38 -5.00
CA PRO A 232 -7.18 5.83 -4.53
C PRO A 232 -6.37 6.85 -3.72
N MET A 233 -6.48 8.15 -4.01
CA MET A 233 -5.86 9.21 -3.19
C MET A 233 -6.46 9.25 -1.78
N LEU A 234 -7.80 9.18 -1.65
CA LEU A 234 -8.49 9.11 -0.36
C LEU A 234 -8.08 7.86 0.44
N GLU A 235 -7.92 6.71 -0.21
CA GLU A 235 -7.45 5.48 0.45
C GLU A 235 -5.98 5.58 0.89
N ALA A 236 -5.12 6.21 0.09
CA ALA A 236 -3.74 6.50 0.46
C ALA A 236 -3.68 7.42 1.68
N TYR A 237 -4.49 8.49 1.73
CA TYR A 237 -4.59 9.36 2.91
C TYR A 237 -5.09 8.62 4.15
N LYS A 238 -6.14 7.79 4.04
CA LYS A 238 -6.63 6.94 5.16
C LYS A 238 -5.56 5.95 5.64
N LYS A 239 -4.71 5.44 4.74
CA LYS A 239 -3.56 4.58 5.09
C LYS A 239 -2.44 5.36 5.78
N GLN A 240 -2.16 6.59 5.33
CA GLN A 240 -1.22 7.51 5.98
C GLN A 240 -1.69 7.91 7.38
N GLU A 241 -2.96 8.29 7.54
CA GLU A 241 -3.58 8.64 8.83
C GLU A 241 -3.46 7.49 9.85
N ARG A 242 -3.81 6.26 9.45
CA ARG A 242 -3.60 5.05 10.28
C ARG A 242 -2.13 4.82 10.64
N SER A 243 -1.18 5.22 9.79
CA SER A 243 0.25 5.14 10.11
C SER A 243 0.69 6.23 11.09
N LEU A 244 0.17 7.46 10.95
CA LEU A 244 0.45 8.57 11.85
C LEU A 244 -0.14 8.35 13.25
N SER A 245 -1.34 7.78 13.34
CA SER A 245 -1.95 7.33 14.60
C SER A 245 -1.03 6.36 15.35
N LYS A 246 -0.48 5.33 14.67
CA LYS A 246 0.50 4.38 15.22
C LYS A 246 1.89 4.96 15.50
N VAL A 247 2.18 6.18 15.05
CA VAL A 247 3.40 6.92 15.40
C VAL A 247 3.15 7.81 16.61
N ARG A 248 1.94 8.37 16.78
CA ARG A 248 1.52 9.08 17.99
C ARG A 248 1.44 8.15 19.19
N GLU A 249 0.74 7.02 19.04
CA GLU A 249 0.65 5.93 20.02
C GLU A 249 2.03 5.54 20.57
N ARG A 250 3.00 5.25 19.69
CA ARG A 250 4.39 4.94 20.08
C ARG A 250 5.16 6.12 20.65
N ALA A 251 4.82 7.35 20.29
CA ALA A 251 5.44 8.54 20.89
C ALA A 251 4.93 8.74 22.33
N GLU A 252 3.64 8.49 22.57
CA GLU A 252 3.01 8.49 23.89
C GLU A 252 3.63 7.38 24.77
N GLU A 253 3.68 6.12 24.29
CA GLU A 253 4.41 5.01 24.93
C GLU A 253 5.87 5.39 25.26
N ALA A 254 6.58 6.06 24.33
CA ALA A 254 7.95 6.50 24.55
C ALA A 254 8.06 7.66 25.56
N THR A 255 7.02 8.46 25.79
CA THR A 255 6.98 9.41 26.92
C THR A 255 6.70 8.71 28.24
N ASP A 256 5.84 7.69 28.24
CA ASP A 256 5.50 6.90 29.43
C ASP A 256 6.73 6.14 29.92
N LEU A 257 7.44 5.45 29.02
CA LEU A 257 8.72 4.81 29.32
C LEU A 257 9.78 5.83 29.81
N LYS A 258 9.84 7.04 29.26
CA LYS A 258 10.74 8.09 29.75
C LYS A 258 10.37 8.61 31.15
N ARG A 259 9.08 8.59 31.53
CA ARG A 259 8.67 8.92 32.90
C ARG A 259 8.98 7.77 33.86
N SER A 260 8.77 6.51 33.48
CA SER A 260 9.12 5.36 34.33
C SER A 260 10.63 5.21 34.51
N VAL A 261 11.44 5.46 33.47
CA VAL A 261 12.91 5.47 33.59
C VAL A 261 13.36 6.55 34.57
N LYS A 262 12.84 7.77 34.49
CA LYS A 262 13.17 8.85 35.45
C LYS A 262 12.79 8.54 36.89
N GLU A 263 11.66 7.85 37.10
CA GLU A 263 11.25 7.43 38.44
C GLU A 263 12.16 6.32 38.97
N LEU A 264 12.62 5.40 38.13
CA LEU A 264 13.63 4.39 38.51
C LEU A 264 15.01 5.01 38.75
N GLU A 265 15.45 5.97 37.94
CA GLU A 265 16.68 6.76 38.15
C GLU A 265 16.65 7.48 39.51
N LYS A 266 15.50 8.08 39.85
CA LYS A 266 15.26 8.72 41.16
C LYS A 266 15.30 7.70 42.31
N GLN A 267 14.66 6.54 42.16
CA GLN A 267 14.68 5.48 43.18
C GLN A 267 16.09 4.89 43.37
N ILE A 268 16.88 4.76 42.30
CA ILE A 268 18.29 4.37 42.39
C ILE A 268 19.10 5.43 43.14
N ALA A 269 18.90 6.72 42.86
CA ALA A 269 19.57 7.81 43.58
C ALA A 269 19.19 7.82 45.08
N GLU A 270 17.91 7.66 45.41
CA GLU A 270 17.42 7.57 46.80
C GLU A 270 18.00 6.35 47.54
N LEU A 271 18.16 5.21 46.86
CA LEU A 271 18.79 4.00 47.43
C LEU A 271 20.31 4.15 47.59
N MET A 272 21.00 4.83 46.66
CA MET A 272 22.43 5.13 46.81
C MET A 272 22.68 6.10 47.96
N GLU A 273 21.83 7.13 48.13
CA GLU A 273 21.92 8.06 49.27
C GLU A 273 21.70 7.30 50.59
N GLN A 274 20.64 6.50 50.71
CA GLN A 274 20.39 5.65 51.89
C GLN A 274 21.55 4.69 52.17
N SER A 275 22.18 4.13 51.13
CA SER A 275 23.37 3.29 51.27
C SER A 275 24.60 4.06 51.73
N SER A 276 24.80 5.31 51.26
CA SER A 276 25.87 6.18 51.71
C SER A 276 25.68 6.59 53.16
N GLU A 277 24.49 7.08 53.53
CA GLU A 277 24.18 7.40 54.91
C GLU A 277 24.34 6.17 55.84
N ALA A 278 23.97 4.96 55.38
CA ALA A 278 24.16 3.73 56.15
C ALA A 278 25.65 3.39 56.33
N ALA A 279 26.46 3.57 55.28
CA ALA A 279 27.91 3.45 55.36
C ALA A 279 28.50 4.47 56.34
N ASP A 280 28.15 5.75 56.24
CA ASP A 280 28.62 6.83 57.12
C ASP A 280 28.20 6.63 58.58
N ARG A 281 26.97 6.15 58.83
CA ARG A 281 26.51 5.72 60.16
C ARG A 281 27.38 4.58 60.71
N SER A 282 27.70 3.57 59.89
CA SER A 282 28.53 2.44 60.31
C SER A 282 30.00 2.85 60.56
N ALA A 283 30.57 3.69 59.70
CA ALA A 283 31.91 4.24 59.84
C ALA A 283 32.02 5.15 61.07
N SER A 284 31.00 5.96 61.35
CA SER A 284 30.90 6.78 62.56
C SER A 284 30.83 5.93 63.83
N GLN A 285 30.03 4.84 63.81
CA GLN A 285 29.97 3.89 64.94
C GLN A 285 31.30 3.19 65.17
N LEU A 286 31.97 2.71 64.11
CA LEU A 286 33.31 2.12 64.18
C LEU A 286 34.34 3.13 64.70
N ALA A 287 34.31 4.39 64.23
CA ALA A 287 35.22 5.44 64.70
C ALA A 287 35.02 5.74 66.20
N VAL A 288 33.78 5.75 66.70
CA VAL A 288 33.48 5.88 68.13
C VAL A 288 33.96 4.65 68.91
N GLN A 289 33.76 3.43 68.40
CA GLN A 289 34.27 2.21 69.02
C GLN A 289 35.80 2.22 69.10
N HIS A 290 36.50 2.52 68.01
CA HIS A 290 37.96 2.66 67.96
C HIS A 290 38.46 3.69 68.97
N ARG A 291 37.91 4.93 68.99
CA ARG A 291 38.28 5.94 70.00
C ARG A 291 38.07 5.43 71.43
N SER A 292 36.98 4.69 71.70
CA SER A 292 36.71 4.10 73.01
C SER A 292 37.64 2.93 73.38
N ALA A 293 38.23 2.26 72.39
CA ALA A 293 39.23 1.22 72.57
C ALA A 293 40.61 1.83 72.81
N THR A 294 41.00 2.84 72.03
CA THR A 294 42.22 3.62 72.23
C THR A 294 42.24 4.24 73.63
N LEU A 295 41.18 4.94 74.05
CA LEU A 295 41.07 5.47 75.42
C LEU A 295 41.09 4.40 76.54
N LYS A 296 40.95 3.11 76.22
CA LYS A 296 41.16 2.00 77.18
C LYS A 296 42.57 1.43 77.11
N SER A 297 43.22 1.37 75.95
CA SER A 297 44.63 1.01 75.84
C SER A 297 45.53 2.09 76.45
N ASP A 298 45.20 3.36 76.25
CA ASP A 298 45.99 4.49 76.74
C ASP A 298 45.97 4.54 78.26
N ARG A 299 44.81 4.27 78.89
CA ARG A 299 44.70 4.12 80.35
C ARG A 299 45.54 2.97 80.88
N LYS A 300 45.46 1.80 80.24
CA LYS A 300 46.32 0.66 80.59
C LYS A 300 47.80 0.96 80.40
N TYR A 301 48.15 1.77 79.41
CA TYR A 301 49.53 2.20 79.20
C TYR A 301 49.99 3.19 80.27
N THR A 302 49.14 4.14 80.71
CA THR A 302 49.47 5.00 81.85
C THR A 302 49.54 4.20 83.16
N GLU A 303 48.63 3.25 83.40
CA GLU A 303 48.67 2.32 84.53
C GLU A 303 50.00 1.53 84.53
N LEU A 304 50.40 0.94 83.40
CA LEU A 304 51.68 0.22 83.25
C LEU A 304 52.93 1.12 83.38
N VAL A 305 52.84 2.40 82.99
CA VAL A 305 53.93 3.38 83.17
C VAL A 305 54.04 3.83 84.62
N GLU A 306 52.92 3.98 85.33
CA GLU A 306 52.90 4.23 86.77
C GLU A 306 53.48 3.02 87.54
N GLU A 307 53.07 1.80 87.21
CA GLU A 307 53.68 0.57 87.76
C GLU A 307 55.19 0.46 87.45
N HIS A 308 55.60 0.69 86.19
CA HIS A 308 57.01 0.62 85.82
C HIS A 308 57.84 1.73 86.49
N THR A 309 57.31 2.94 86.64
CA THR A 309 58.03 4.01 87.34
C THR A 309 58.11 3.73 88.83
N GLN A 310 57.08 3.18 89.46
CA GLN A 310 57.17 2.71 90.85
C GLN A 310 58.25 1.63 91.01
N LEU A 311 58.22 0.58 90.19
CA LEU A 311 59.22 -0.51 90.21
C LEU A 311 60.65 0.00 89.95
N ALA A 312 60.82 1.04 89.14
CA ALA A 312 62.12 1.67 88.92
C ALA A 312 62.62 2.44 90.15
N HIS A 313 61.73 3.09 90.92
CA HIS A 313 62.10 3.71 92.21
C HIS A 313 62.44 2.64 93.26
N GLU A 314 61.65 1.57 93.36
CA GLU A 314 61.92 0.43 94.26
C GLU A 314 63.26 -0.24 93.92
N HIS A 315 63.56 -0.43 92.64
CA HIS A 315 64.85 -0.95 92.17
C HIS A 315 66.02 -0.02 92.51
N GLU A 316 65.87 1.30 92.31
CA GLU A 316 66.93 2.26 92.63
C GLU A 316 67.12 2.41 94.15
N GLU A 317 66.07 2.28 94.97
CA GLU A 317 66.19 2.20 96.43
C GLU A 317 66.96 0.94 96.85
N LEU A 318 66.58 -0.24 96.35
CA LEU A 318 67.28 -1.50 96.61
C LEU A 318 68.74 -1.45 96.12
N LYS A 319 69.01 -0.75 95.01
CA LYS A 319 70.36 -0.50 94.50
C LYS A 319 71.17 0.41 95.42
N MET A 320 70.60 1.51 95.94
CA MET A 320 71.25 2.34 96.97
C MET A 320 71.49 1.57 98.28
N GLN A 321 70.55 0.71 98.71
CA GLN A 321 70.73 -0.16 99.87
C GLN A 321 71.88 -1.17 99.64
N LEU A 322 71.96 -1.76 98.45
CA LEU A 322 73.03 -2.68 98.06
C LEU A 322 74.39 -1.96 97.94
N GLU A 323 74.43 -0.77 97.37
CA GLU A 323 75.63 0.07 97.29
C GLU A 323 76.12 0.49 98.69
N LYS A 324 75.20 0.85 99.59
CA LYS A 324 75.51 1.08 101.02
C LYS A 324 76.07 -0.17 101.71
N LEU A 325 75.50 -1.35 101.46
CA LEU A 325 76.03 -2.62 101.99
C LEU A 325 77.38 -3.03 101.36
N LEU A 326 77.65 -2.63 100.11
CA LEU A 326 78.96 -2.80 99.49
C LEU A 326 79.99 -1.79 100.02
N GLU A 327 79.58 -0.56 100.33
CA GLU A 327 80.42 0.45 100.97
C GLU A 327 80.71 0.10 102.44
N GLU A 328 79.73 -0.41 103.18
CA GLU A 328 79.95 -1.01 104.51
C GLU A 328 80.90 -2.20 104.43
N ARG A 329 80.69 -3.13 103.48
CA ARG A 329 81.66 -4.22 103.21
C ARG A 329 83.03 -3.67 102.82
N ARG A 330 83.12 -2.57 102.06
CA ARG A 330 84.40 -1.95 101.67
C ARG A 330 85.08 -1.33 102.88
N GLN A 331 84.32 -0.71 103.80
CA GLN A 331 84.83 -0.20 105.07
C GLN A 331 85.28 -1.32 106.00
N ASP A 332 84.55 -2.44 106.07
CA ASP A 332 84.99 -3.65 106.75
C ASP A 332 86.26 -4.22 106.08
N GLN A 333 86.33 -4.21 104.76
CA GLN A 333 87.52 -4.64 104.00
C GLN A 333 88.71 -3.69 104.16
N THR A 334 88.52 -2.39 104.37
CA THR A 334 89.62 -1.44 104.65
C THR A 334 90.01 -1.42 106.13
N GLN A 335 89.09 -1.68 107.05
CA GLN A 335 89.41 -1.98 108.46
C GLN A 335 90.19 -3.29 108.56
N MET A 336 89.72 -4.33 107.88
CA MET A 336 90.38 -5.64 107.78
C MET A 336 91.72 -5.52 107.05
N HIS A 337 91.83 -4.72 105.97
CA HIS A 337 93.13 -4.38 105.38
C HIS A 337 94.01 -3.56 106.31
N SER A 338 93.47 -2.62 107.11
CA SER A 338 94.28 -1.86 108.08
C SER A 338 94.78 -2.74 109.22
N LEU A 339 93.99 -3.74 109.63
CA LEU A 339 94.43 -4.77 110.58
C LEU A 339 95.46 -5.71 109.95
N LEU A 340 95.24 -6.18 108.72
CA LEU A 340 96.20 -6.97 107.95
C LEU A 340 97.45 -6.17 107.58
N GLU A 341 97.39 -4.85 107.43
CA GLU A 341 98.51 -3.97 107.14
C GLU A 341 99.25 -3.61 108.42
N ARG A 342 98.58 -3.58 109.57
CA ARG A 342 99.23 -3.62 110.90
C ARG A 342 99.88 -4.99 111.20
N VAL A 343 99.54 -6.04 110.45
CA VAL A 343 100.26 -7.33 110.41
C VAL A 343 101.35 -7.32 109.32
N ARG A 344 101.12 -6.71 108.15
CA ARG A 344 102.08 -6.63 107.03
C ARG A 344 103.18 -5.60 107.24
N THR A 345 102.98 -4.64 108.13
CA THR A 345 104.05 -3.79 108.70
C THR A 345 104.86 -4.52 109.78
N LEU A 346 104.48 -5.76 110.14
CA LEU A 346 105.33 -6.73 110.84
C LEU A 346 105.89 -7.81 109.87
N GLU A 347 105.31 -7.97 108.68
CA GLU A 347 105.64 -9.03 107.69
C GLU A 347 105.77 -8.44 106.26
N VAL A 348 106.99 -8.04 105.90
CA VAL A 348 107.35 -7.30 104.67
C VAL A 348 107.58 -8.24 103.47
N ASP A 349 106.86 -8.07 102.35
CA ASP A 349 107.42 -7.82 100.99
C ASP A 349 106.41 -7.82 99.78
N ALA A 350 106.87 -7.22 98.66
CA ALA A 350 106.62 -7.46 97.21
C ALA A 350 105.21 -7.34 96.49
N PRO A 351 105.16 -7.13 95.12
CA PRO A 351 103.96 -6.68 94.33
C PRO A 351 103.65 -7.44 92.98
N HIS A 352 102.88 -6.83 92.04
CA HIS A 352 102.43 -7.20 90.63
C HIS A 352 101.13 -8.06 90.45
N ASP A 353 100.36 -8.09 89.31
CA ASP A 353 99.95 -7.10 88.25
C ASP A 353 98.84 -7.63 87.25
N GLU A 354 98.22 -6.75 86.42
CA GLU A 354 97.67 -6.84 85.01
C GLU A 354 96.31 -7.52 84.49
N MET A 355 95.81 -7.06 83.30
CA MET A 355 94.79 -7.59 82.28
C MET A 355 93.22 -7.43 82.47
N ALA A 356 92.24 -7.48 81.50
CA ALA A 356 92.06 -7.50 80.00
C ALA A 356 90.56 -7.20 79.49
N PRO A 357 90.21 -6.97 78.16
CA PRO A 357 88.95 -6.24 77.70
C PRO A 357 87.83 -6.86 76.69
N PRO A 358 87.54 -6.47 75.39
CA PRO A 358 86.15 -6.07 74.87
C PRO A 358 85.59 -6.55 73.46
N LEU A 359 84.47 -5.94 72.91
CA LEU A 359 83.82 -5.90 71.51
C LEU A 359 82.54 -6.80 71.21
N TYR A 360 81.61 -6.71 70.20
CA TYR A 360 81.17 -5.85 69.02
C TYR A 360 79.66 -6.18 68.57
N LEU A 361 78.90 -5.88 67.46
CA LEU A 361 78.98 -5.28 66.06
C LEU A 361 77.58 -4.75 65.43
N GLU A 362 77.22 -4.93 64.11
CA GLU A 362 76.22 -4.19 63.22
C GLU A 362 75.56 -5.03 62.02
N THR A 363 74.69 -4.66 61.01
CA THR A 363 73.58 -3.66 60.63
C THR A 363 73.13 -3.82 59.10
N GLN A 364 71.85 -3.65 58.59
CA GLN A 364 71.49 -3.51 57.09
C GLN A 364 70.05 -3.14 56.51
N HIS A 365 69.86 -3.08 55.14
CA HIS A 365 68.75 -2.50 54.25
C HIS A 365 68.22 -3.46 53.07
N GLN A 366 67.56 -3.17 51.89
CA GLN A 366 67.21 -2.00 50.99
C GLN A 366 66.04 -2.26 49.90
N GLU A 367 65.89 -1.51 48.75
CA GLU A 367 64.72 -1.37 47.76
C GLU A 367 65.02 -1.63 46.20
N PHE A 368 64.32 -1.29 45.05
CA PHE A 368 63.11 -0.52 44.54
C PHE A 368 62.77 -0.78 42.97
N GLU A 369 61.60 -0.33 42.39
CA GLU A 369 61.26 0.18 40.97
C GLU A 369 60.51 -0.62 39.78
N SER A 370 60.11 0.06 38.65
CA SER A 370 58.92 -0.19 37.72
C SER A 370 59.03 0.09 36.15
N LEU A 371 57.91 0.04 35.32
CA LEU A 371 57.57 0.67 33.95
C LEU A 371 56.93 -0.21 32.76
N SER A 372 56.50 0.38 31.60
CA SER A 372 55.72 -0.16 30.38
C SER A 372 55.80 0.77 29.11
N PRO A 373 55.07 0.74 27.90
CA PRO A 373 53.93 -0.03 27.24
C PRO A 373 54.05 -0.29 25.65
N LEU A 374 52.94 -0.31 24.80
CA LEU A 374 52.71 0.21 23.36
C LEU A 374 51.98 -0.63 22.20
N GLU A 375 51.22 0.06 21.29
CA GLU A 375 50.79 -0.13 19.82
C GLU A 375 49.92 -1.33 19.22
N ASP A 376 49.45 -1.32 17.93
CA ASP A 376 48.28 -0.66 17.22
C ASP A 376 48.00 -1.24 15.75
N ASP A 377 46.78 -1.19 15.12
CA ASP A 377 46.46 -1.23 13.62
C ASP A 377 44.93 -1.37 13.20
N PRO A 378 44.44 -0.97 11.97
CA PRO A 378 43.03 -1.07 11.50
C PRO A 378 42.75 -1.87 10.17
N MET A 379 41.47 -2.05 9.76
CA MET A 379 41.01 -2.91 8.62
C MET A 379 39.93 -2.28 7.69
N SER A 380 39.55 -2.96 6.58
CA SER A 380 38.85 -2.32 5.43
C SER A 380 37.73 -3.11 4.72
N SER A 381 36.56 -2.45 4.62
CA SER A 381 35.46 -2.49 3.61
C SER A 381 34.94 -3.83 3.05
N THR A 382 35.45 -4.97 3.52
CA THR A 382 34.94 -6.31 3.21
C THR A 382 34.00 -6.80 4.33
N ASP A 383 33.87 -6.00 5.39
CA ASP A 383 33.50 -6.46 6.72
C ASP A 383 32.03 -6.82 6.86
N VAL A 384 31.11 -6.17 6.13
CA VAL A 384 29.67 -6.31 6.40
C VAL A 384 29.17 -7.74 6.24
N THR A 385 29.68 -8.50 5.25
CA THR A 385 29.30 -9.91 5.07
C THR A 385 30.01 -10.82 6.09
N VAL A 386 31.32 -10.61 6.30
CA VAL A 386 32.14 -11.40 7.24
C VAL A 386 31.64 -11.23 8.68
N MET A 387 31.31 -10.00 9.08
CA MET A 387 30.72 -9.65 10.37
C MET A 387 29.30 -10.22 10.53
N MET A 388 28.50 -10.30 9.47
CA MET A 388 27.15 -10.89 9.52
C MET A 388 27.19 -12.42 9.70
N ASP A 389 28.20 -13.09 9.15
CA ASP A 389 28.46 -14.52 9.39
C ASP A 389 29.15 -14.77 10.75
N ALA A 390 30.01 -13.87 11.23
CA ALA A 390 30.56 -13.91 12.59
C ALA A 390 29.46 -13.78 13.65
N VAL A 391 28.59 -12.77 13.54
CA VAL A 391 27.42 -12.58 14.41
C VAL A 391 26.49 -13.81 14.39
N LYS A 392 26.36 -14.48 13.24
CA LYS A 392 25.59 -15.73 13.12
C LYS A 392 26.27 -16.89 13.88
N ALA A 393 27.59 -17.00 13.82
CA ALA A 393 28.36 -17.96 14.60
C ALA A 393 28.20 -17.70 16.11
N ASP A 394 28.31 -16.45 16.54
CA ASP A 394 28.15 -16.03 17.94
C ASP A 394 26.74 -16.33 18.46
N VAL A 395 25.69 -15.97 17.71
CA VAL A 395 24.29 -16.29 18.05
C VAL A 395 24.07 -17.81 18.16
N THR A 396 24.74 -18.61 17.32
CA THR A 396 24.69 -20.08 17.40
C THR A 396 25.43 -20.60 18.64
N ALA A 397 26.63 -20.06 18.92
CA ALA A 397 27.44 -20.43 20.08
C ALA A 397 26.74 -20.08 21.41
N LEU A 398 26.12 -18.89 21.49
CA LEU A 398 25.29 -18.47 22.63
C LEU A 398 24.10 -19.41 22.85
N ARG A 399 23.41 -19.83 21.79
CA ARG A 399 22.29 -20.80 21.88
C ARG A 399 22.75 -22.16 22.43
N ASN A 400 23.91 -22.64 21.99
CA ASN A 400 24.49 -23.89 22.46
C ASN A 400 24.99 -23.79 23.91
N ASN A 401 25.55 -22.64 24.31
CA ASN A 401 25.96 -22.36 25.69
C ASN A 401 24.75 -22.29 26.64
N LEU A 402 23.67 -21.63 26.21
CA LEU A 402 22.43 -21.50 26.98
C LEU A 402 21.76 -22.86 27.22
N THR A 403 21.61 -23.67 26.18
CA THR A 403 21.03 -25.02 26.29
C THR A 403 21.89 -25.95 27.16
N SER A 404 23.22 -25.84 27.10
CA SER A 404 24.12 -26.55 28.01
C SER A 404 23.94 -26.12 29.47
N LYS A 405 23.87 -24.80 29.74
CA LYS A 405 23.62 -24.25 31.10
C LYS A 405 22.26 -24.65 31.66
N HIS A 406 21.23 -24.68 30.82
CA HIS A 406 19.90 -25.15 31.21
C HIS A 406 19.92 -26.62 31.66
N ALA A 407 20.55 -27.50 30.87
CA ALA A 407 20.71 -28.92 31.22
C ALA A 407 21.57 -29.12 32.49
N GLU A 408 22.59 -28.29 32.71
CA GLU A 408 23.37 -28.30 33.95
C GLU A 408 22.55 -27.84 35.16
N ALA A 409 21.80 -26.75 35.04
CA ALA A 409 20.92 -26.23 36.08
C ALA A 409 19.85 -27.25 36.49
N GLU A 410 19.18 -27.90 35.53
CA GLU A 410 18.26 -29.01 35.83
C GLU A 410 18.96 -30.18 36.55
N ASN A 411 20.17 -30.55 36.12
CA ASN A 411 20.92 -31.63 36.74
C ASN A 411 21.34 -31.28 38.19
N LEU A 412 21.64 -30.00 38.47
CA LEU A 412 21.89 -29.49 39.82
C LEU A 412 20.60 -29.47 40.68
N LEU A 413 19.47 -29.01 40.14
CA LEU A 413 18.17 -29.05 40.82
C LEU A 413 17.79 -30.49 41.20
N ARG A 414 17.84 -31.43 40.25
CA ARG A 414 17.58 -32.86 40.49
C ARG A 414 18.55 -33.50 41.50
N LYS A 415 19.77 -32.96 41.65
CA LYS A 415 20.74 -33.38 42.70
C LYS A 415 20.40 -32.78 44.06
N LEU A 416 19.84 -31.56 44.11
CA LEU A 416 19.36 -30.93 45.34
C LEU A 416 18.10 -31.64 45.85
N GLU A 417 17.09 -31.85 45.00
CA GLU A 417 15.87 -32.62 45.32
C GLU A 417 16.18 -33.99 45.94
N LYS A 418 17.16 -34.71 45.37
CA LYS A 418 17.62 -36.02 45.87
C LYS A 418 18.43 -35.95 47.18
N LYS A 419 18.92 -34.77 47.57
CA LYS A 419 19.69 -34.54 48.80
C LYS A 419 18.85 -33.95 49.94
N VAL A 420 17.64 -33.46 49.68
CA VAL A 420 16.70 -33.07 50.74
C VAL A 420 16.32 -34.33 51.55
N PRO A 421 16.60 -34.40 52.86
CA PRO A 421 16.17 -35.53 53.67
C PRO A 421 14.65 -35.49 53.84
N LYS A 422 13.99 -36.65 53.95
CA LYS A 422 12.52 -36.75 54.06
C LYS A 422 11.92 -36.05 55.30
N GLU A 423 12.76 -35.75 56.30
CA GLU A 423 12.42 -34.98 57.50
C GLU A 423 12.47 -33.44 57.29
N ALA A 424 13.09 -32.96 56.21
CA ALA A 424 13.11 -31.52 55.92
C ALA A 424 11.71 -31.06 55.52
N GLY A 425 11.17 -30.09 56.25
CA GLY A 425 9.79 -29.66 56.15
C GLY A 425 9.38 -29.14 54.75
N LYS A 426 8.06 -29.15 54.51
CA LYS A 426 7.40 -28.79 53.24
C LYS A 426 7.83 -27.44 52.62
N THR A 427 8.44 -26.55 53.41
CA THR A 427 9.04 -25.30 52.96
C THR A 427 10.21 -25.54 52.02
N SER A 428 11.25 -26.30 52.43
CA SER A 428 12.46 -26.51 51.62
C SER A 428 12.16 -27.13 50.25
N THR A 429 11.22 -28.08 50.18
CA THR A 429 10.74 -28.65 48.91
C THR A 429 9.95 -27.65 48.05
N LYS A 430 9.24 -26.70 48.68
CA LYS A 430 8.55 -25.62 47.97
C LYS A 430 9.55 -24.60 47.43
N ASP A 431 10.59 -24.27 48.18
CA ASP A 431 11.58 -23.27 47.81
C ASP A 431 12.44 -23.74 46.64
N ILE A 432 12.86 -25.01 46.62
CA ILE A 432 13.52 -25.63 45.46
C ILE A 432 12.60 -25.62 44.24
N LYS A 433 11.30 -25.88 44.41
CA LYS A 433 10.34 -25.77 43.30
C LYS A 433 10.20 -24.33 42.80
N ASN A 434 10.06 -23.34 43.69
CA ASN A 434 9.98 -21.92 43.30
C ASN A 434 11.22 -21.51 42.48
N ILE A 435 12.42 -21.98 42.86
CA ILE A 435 13.68 -21.74 42.14
C ILE A 435 13.68 -22.45 40.78
N SER A 436 13.17 -23.69 40.69
CA SER A 436 13.02 -24.42 39.42
C SER A 436 12.04 -23.74 38.46
N ASP A 437 10.90 -23.28 38.97
CA ASP A 437 9.88 -22.57 38.19
C ASP A 437 10.45 -21.22 37.69
N LEU A 438 11.14 -20.46 38.54
CA LEU A 438 11.80 -19.19 38.20
C LEU A 438 12.93 -19.36 37.16
N LEU A 439 13.78 -20.39 37.32
CA LEU A 439 14.82 -20.70 36.34
C LEU A 439 14.20 -21.09 34.99
N THR A 440 13.12 -21.89 35.00
CA THR A 440 12.40 -22.27 33.79
C THR A 440 11.88 -21.04 33.03
N ASP A 441 11.30 -20.06 33.73
CA ASP A 441 10.84 -18.82 33.10
C ASP A 441 11.98 -17.89 32.65
N SER A 442 13.13 -17.89 33.35
CA SER A 442 14.35 -17.21 32.87
C SER A 442 14.82 -17.79 31.54
N PHE A 443 15.03 -19.10 31.45
CA PHE A 443 15.47 -19.76 30.22
C PHE A 443 14.46 -19.58 29.08
N ARG A 444 13.14 -19.59 29.37
CA ARG A 444 12.09 -19.27 28.39
C ARG A 444 12.17 -17.83 27.88
N HIS A 445 12.57 -16.88 28.72
CA HIS A 445 12.78 -15.49 28.30
C HIS A 445 14.02 -15.35 27.41
N GLU A 446 15.13 -15.98 27.79
CA GLU A 446 16.38 -15.98 27.01
C GLU A 446 16.18 -16.64 25.64
N ASP A 447 15.47 -17.78 25.57
CA ASP A 447 15.16 -18.46 24.30
C ASP A 447 14.21 -17.61 23.42
N LEU A 448 13.31 -16.81 24.02
CA LEU A 448 12.49 -15.82 23.31
C LEU A 448 13.33 -14.65 22.74
N VAL A 449 14.35 -14.19 23.46
CA VAL A 449 15.32 -13.20 22.95
C VAL A 449 16.12 -13.78 21.79
N MET A 450 16.62 -15.01 21.91
CA MET A 450 17.34 -15.69 20.82
C MET A 450 16.46 -15.91 19.57
N GLN A 451 15.17 -16.24 19.75
CA GLN A 451 14.21 -16.31 18.64
C GLN A 451 13.96 -14.94 17.98
N ARG A 452 13.96 -13.85 18.74
CA ARG A 452 13.83 -12.49 18.19
C ARG A 452 15.07 -12.11 17.38
N LEU A 453 16.27 -12.37 17.92
CA LEU A 453 17.54 -12.13 17.21
C LEU A 453 17.61 -12.89 15.89
N GLN A 454 17.25 -14.18 15.87
CA GLN A 454 17.21 -14.97 14.63
C GLN A 454 16.26 -14.36 13.59
N ARG A 455 15.03 -13.97 13.98
CA ARG A 455 14.06 -13.35 13.06
C ARG A 455 14.56 -12.00 12.51
N CYS A 456 15.31 -11.23 13.29
CA CYS A 456 15.97 -10.01 12.82
C CYS A 456 17.06 -10.33 11.79
N TRP A 457 17.91 -11.33 12.05
CA TRP A 457 18.93 -11.80 11.10
C TRP A 457 18.32 -12.29 9.79
N ASP A 458 17.27 -13.13 9.85
CA ASP A 458 16.53 -13.63 8.69
C ASP A 458 15.94 -12.48 7.85
N HIS A 459 15.40 -11.45 8.52
CA HIS A 459 14.84 -10.27 7.86
C HIS A 459 15.90 -9.44 7.15
N VAL A 460 17.03 -9.13 7.82
CA VAL A 460 18.14 -8.37 7.23
C VAL A 460 18.72 -9.12 6.03
N ASN A 461 18.99 -10.43 6.16
CA ASN A 461 19.48 -11.27 5.06
C ASN A 461 18.53 -11.25 3.86
N LYS A 462 17.21 -11.39 4.09
CA LYS A 462 16.19 -11.27 3.03
C LYS A 462 16.19 -9.90 2.35
N VAL A 463 16.41 -8.81 3.10
CA VAL A 463 16.54 -7.46 2.52
C VAL A 463 17.82 -7.34 1.67
N CYS A 464 18.96 -7.84 2.15
CA CYS A 464 20.21 -7.86 1.39
C CYS A 464 20.08 -8.61 0.05
N LEU A 465 19.45 -9.78 0.05
CA LEU A 465 19.18 -10.55 -1.18
C LEU A 465 18.28 -9.79 -2.17
N ILE A 466 17.25 -9.10 -1.68
CA ILE A 466 16.36 -8.27 -2.51
C ILE A 466 17.13 -7.07 -3.11
N VAL A 467 18.02 -6.43 -2.33
CA VAL A 467 18.87 -5.33 -2.81
C VAL A 467 19.83 -5.81 -3.90
N ALA A 468 20.54 -6.91 -3.68
CA ALA A 468 21.46 -7.49 -4.67
C ALA A 468 20.75 -7.87 -5.98
N TYR A 469 19.59 -8.54 -5.88
CA TYR A 469 18.76 -8.88 -7.05
C TYR A 469 18.28 -7.63 -7.80
N LYS A 470 17.87 -6.58 -7.09
CA LYS A 470 17.45 -5.30 -7.69
C LYS A 470 18.61 -4.59 -8.40
N GLN A 471 19.81 -4.58 -7.81
CA GLN A 471 21.02 -4.03 -8.42
C GLN A 471 21.39 -4.79 -9.70
N HIS A 472 21.40 -6.13 -9.66
CA HIS A 472 21.65 -6.96 -10.84
C HIS A 472 20.61 -6.71 -11.95
N MET A 473 19.33 -6.60 -11.61
CA MET A 473 18.29 -6.25 -12.60
C MET A 473 18.47 -4.85 -13.19
N GLN A 474 18.85 -3.86 -12.39
CA GLN A 474 19.17 -2.51 -12.89
C GLN A 474 20.41 -2.49 -13.79
N GLN A 475 21.41 -3.33 -13.52
CA GLN A 475 22.55 -3.53 -14.41
C GLN A 475 22.12 -4.14 -15.74
N ARG A 476 21.32 -5.23 -15.74
CA ARG A 476 20.82 -5.85 -16.99
C ARG A 476 19.98 -4.90 -17.85
N VAL A 477 19.19 -4.01 -17.23
CA VAL A 477 18.41 -3.00 -17.97
C VAL A 477 19.33 -1.93 -18.58
N ARG A 478 20.36 -1.48 -17.85
CA ARG A 478 21.36 -0.54 -18.37
C ARG A 478 22.29 -1.12 -19.43
N SER A 479 22.54 -2.43 -19.40
CA SER A 479 23.31 -3.15 -20.42
C SER A 479 22.44 -3.73 -21.55
N SER A 480 21.16 -3.35 -21.62
CA SER A 480 20.27 -3.80 -22.70
C SER A 480 20.57 -3.03 -23.98
N PRO A 481 21.01 -3.68 -25.09
CA PRO A 481 21.42 -2.97 -26.29
C PRO A 481 20.30 -2.10 -26.85
N VAL A 482 19.07 -2.63 -26.88
CA VAL A 482 17.84 -1.95 -27.32
C VAL A 482 17.62 -0.61 -26.60
N LEU A 483 17.95 -0.51 -25.30
CA LEU A 483 17.83 0.75 -24.58
C LEU A 483 18.85 1.77 -25.12
N THR A 484 20.09 1.34 -25.35
CA THR A 484 21.16 2.21 -25.87
C THR A 484 20.95 2.61 -27.33
N ASP A 485 20.23 1.82 -28.12
CA ASP A 485 19.82 2.17 -29.50
C ASP A 485 18.74 3.27 -29.46
N VAL A 486 17.67 3.08 -28.66
CA VAL A 486 16.61 4.09 -28.47
C VAL A 486 17.14 5.40 -27.87
N GLU A 487 18.13 5.35 -26.96
CA GLU A 487 18.78 6.57 -26.46
C GLU A 487 19.61 7.28 -27.55
N ARG A 488 20.24 6.54 -28.47
CA ARG A 488 20.96 7.13 -29.63
C ARG A 488 19.99 7.76 -30.63
N GLU A 489 18.87 7.10 -30.95
CA GLU A 489 17.81 7.66 -31.81
C GLU A 489 17.20 8.93 -31.20
N ARG A 490 16.87 8.91 -29.91
CA ARG A 490 16.37 10.07 -29.15
C ARG A 490 17.30 11.28 -29.29
N ASP A 491 18.61 11.07 -29.15
CA ASP A 491 19.57 12.18 -29.15
C ASP A 491 19.94 12.64 -30.57
N ALA A 492 19.85 11.76 -31.58
CA ALA A 492 19.86 12.14 -32.99
C ALA A 492 18.65 13.04 -33.34
N LEU A 493 17.43 12.63 -32.99
CA LEU A 493 16.21 13.43 -33.19
C LEU A 493 16.28 14.80 -32.49
N ARG A 494 16.89 14.88 -31.30
CA ARG A 494 17.16 16.15 -30.62
C ARG A 494 18.19 17.02 -31.37
N GLN A 495 19.19 16.43 -32.02
CA GLN A 495 20.14 17.15 -32.85
C GLN A 495 19.47 17.69 -34.12
N GLU A 496 18.62 16.90 -34.78
CA GLU A 496 17.79 17.35 -35.91
C GLU A 496 16.85 18.49 -35.52
N GLN A 497 16.15 18.38 -34.38
CA GLN A 497 15.29 19.46 -33.87
C GLN A 497 16.05 20.77 -33.62
N ARG A 498 17.30 20.71 -33.12
CA ARG A 498 18.17 21.90 -32.98
C ARG A 498 18.57 22.49 -34.33
N LEU A 499 18.90 21.63 -35.31
CA LEU A 499 19.24 22.08 -36.67
C LEU A 499 18.05 22.72 -37.37
N MET A 500 16.85 22.12 -37.28
CA MET A 500 15.61 22.69 -37.79
C MET A 500 15.28 24.03 -37.13
N ALA A 501 15.38 24.14 -35.79
CA ALA A 501 15.17 25.41 -35.10
C ALA A 501 16.18 26.49 -35.52
N SER A 502 17.44 26.12 -35.75
CA SER A 502 18.45 27.05 -36.31
C SER A 502 18.11 27.50 -37.74
N ALA A 503 17.68 26.57 -38.60
CA ALA A 503 17.27 26.88 -39.97
C ALA A 503 16.04 27.80 -40.01
N TYR A 504 15.00 27.55 -39.19
CA TYR A 504 13.85 28.46 -39.05
C TYR A 504 14.24 29.83 -38.48
N HIS A 505 15.21 29.89 -37.57
CA HIS A 505 15.72 31.17 -37.06
C HIS A 505 16.48 31.95 -38.15
N GLN A 506 17.29 31.28 -38.97
CA GLN A 506 17.97 31.92 -40.10
C GLN A 506 16.99 32.37 -41.19
N LEU A 507 15.96 31.57 -41.50
CA LEU A 507 14.93 31.91 -42.48
C LEU A 507 14.10 33.11 -42.01
N SER A 508 13.65 33.13 -40.74
CA SER A 508 12.95 34.29 -40.18
C SER A 508 13.83 35.54 -40.14
N GLN A 509 15.12 35.44 -39.81
CA GLN A 509 16.04 36.58 -39.93
C GLN A 509 16.19 37.11 -41.37
N ARG A 510 16.12 36.26 -42.40
CA ARG A 510 16.14 36.71 -43.80
C ARG A 510 14.83 37.40 -44.18
N LEU A 511 13.69 36.76 -43.92
CA LEU A 511 12.37 37.33 -44.17
C LEU A 511 12.17 38.68 -43.46
N TYR A 512 12.65 38.83 -42.21
CA TYR A 512 12.60 40.12 -41.52
C TYR A 512 13.43 41.21 -42.21
N ARG A 513 14.58 40.89 -42.82
CA ARG A 513 15.38 41.86 -43.59
C ARG A 513 14.72 42.20 -44.92
N GLU A 514 14.28 41.18 -45.66
CA GLU A 514 13.59 41.32 -46.95
C GLU A 514 12.31 42.17 -46.82
N VAL A 515 11.55 42.00 -45.73
CA VAL A 515 10.39 42.84 -45.43
C VAL A 515 10.79 44.29 -45.11
N ILE A 516 11.81 44.50 -44.27
CA ILE A 516 12.30 45.84 -43.88
C ILE A 516 12.88 46.63 -45.07
N ASP A 517 13.55 45.97 -46.02
CA ASP A 517 14.03 46.59 -47.25
C ASP A 517 12.89 46.87 -48.26
N SER A 518 11.70 46.25 -48.09
CA SER A 518 10.57 46.35 -49.04
C SER A 518 9.51 47.38 -48.69
N ASP A 519 9.25 47.65 -47.40
CA ASP A 519 8.30 48.67 -46.95
C ASP A 519 8.80 49.36 -45.67
N ASN A 520 8.65 50.68 -45.62
CA ASN A 520 9.36 51.55 -44.69
C ASN A 520 8.63 51.68 -43.33
N ARG A 521 8.17 50.54 -42.81
CA ARG A 521 7.38 50.39 -41.57
C ARG A 521 7.89 49.22 -40.75
N VAL A 522 8.47 49.51 -39.58
CA VAL A 522 8.91 48.49 -38.61
C VAL A 522 7.69 47.71 -38.10
N PRO A 523 7.61 46.37 -38.28
CA PRO A 523 6.52 45.57 -37.73
C PRO A 523 6.65 45.45 -36.21
N GLU A 524 5.56 45.67 -35.45
CA GLU A 524 5.57 45.40 -34.01
C GLU A 524 5.75 43.91 -33.72
N VAL A 525 6.57 43.60 -32.70
CA VAL A 525 6.80 42.23 -32.25
C VAL A 525 5.58 41.73 -31.45
N PRO A 526 4.91 40.63 -31.87
CA PRO A 526 3.77 40.10 -31.14
C PRO A 526 4.17 39.68 -29.71
N ARG A 527 3.45 40.18 -28.70
CA ARG A 527 3.69 39.79 -27.30
C ARG A 527 3.32 38.32 -27.08
N VAL A 528 4.17 37.59 -26.37
CA VAL A 528 4.01 36.14 -26.13
C VAL A 528 2.87 35.89 -25.13
N SER A 529 1.71 35.49 -25.63
CA SER A 529 0.62 34.95 -24.82
C SER A 529 0.93 33.51 -24.38
N GLY A 530 0.80 33.23 -23.08
CA GLY A 530 1.19 31.96 -22.42
C GLY A 530 0.32 30.75 -22.74
N SER A 531 0.03 30.49 -24.02
CA SER A 531 -0.51 29.19 -24.46
C SER A 531 0.56 28.10 -24.33
N GLY A 532 0.19 26.90 -23.87
CA GLY A 532 1.11 25.76 -23.65
C GLY A 532 1.69 25.12 -24.92
N LEU A 533 1.68 25.83 -26.05
CA LEU A 533 2.30 25.41 -27.30
C LEU A 533 3.83 25.55 -27.22
N SER A 534 4.57 24.67 -27.91
CA SER A 534 6.02 24.79 -28.00
C SER A 534 6.42 26.08 -28.71
N TRP A 535 7.59 26.63 -28.37
CA TRP A 535 8.11 27.87 -28.95
C TRP A 535 8.18 27.82 -30.49
N ILE A 536 8.47 26.65 -31.07
CA ILE A 536 8.47 26.43 -32.53
C ILE A 536 7.07 26.54 -33.11
N ALA A 537 6.04 25.98 -32.45
CA ALA A 537 4.66 26.12 -32.88
C ALA A 537 4.17 27.58 -32.75
N GLN A 538 4.57 28.29 -31.69
CA GLN A 538 4.30 29.72 -31.54
C GLN A 538 4.96 30.55 -32.65
N GLN A 539 6.24 30.30 -32.97
CA GLN A 539 6.91 30.96 -34.11
C GLN A 539 6.25 30.66 -35.45
N ARG A 540 5.85 29.40 -35.71
CA ARG A 540 5.18 29.03 -36.96
C ARG A 540 3.83 29.73 -37.12
N ASN A 541 3.07 29.86 -36.03
CA ASN A 541 1.80 30.56 -36.02
C ASN A 541 1.99 32.08 -36.21
N ALA A 542 3.01 32.68 -35.57
CA ALA A 542 3.36 34.08 -35.78
C ALA A 542 3.78 34.37 -37.25
N LEU A 543 4.59 33.50 -37.86
CA LEU A 543 4.96 33.60 -39.27
C LEU A 543 3.77 33.40 -40.22
N SER A 544 2.87 32.45 -39.94
CA SER A 544 1.65 32.25 -40.74
C SER A 544 0.74 33.48 -40.68
N GLY A 545 0.62 34.11 -39.51
CA GLY A 545 -0.10 35.38 -39.35
C GLY A 545 0.54 36.55 -40.11
N ALA A 546 1.87 36.71 -39.99
CA ALA A 546 2.61 37.76 -40.69
C ALA A 546 2.60 37.61 -42.23
N LEU A 547 2.54 36.37 -42.72
CA LEU A 547 2.46 36.05 -44.16
C LEU A 547 1.02 35.95 -44.69
N GLY A 548 0.00 36.25 -43.88
CA GLY A 548 -1.40 36.25 -44.30
C GLY A 548 -2.01 34.86 -44.58
N PHE A 549 -1.32 33.77 -44.24
CA PHE A 549 -1.81 32.40 -44.42
C PHE A 549 -2.79 31.99 -43.31
N THR A 550 -3.97 32.63 -43.29
CA THR A 550 -5.13 32.08 -42.58
C THR A 550 -5.71 30.94 -43.42
N SER A 551 -5.82 29.75 -42.83
CA SER A 551 -6.62 28.68 -43.45
C SER A 551 -8.08 29.09 -43.44
N LYS A 552 -8.77 28.84 -44.56
CA LYS A 552 -10.19 28.50 -44.51
C LYS A 552 -10.37 27.03 -44.13
#